data_AF-A0A957KFE2-F1
#
_entry.id   AF-A0A957KFE2-F1
#
_cell.length_a   1.000
_cell.length_b   1.000
_cell.length_c   1.000
_cell.angle_alpha   90.00
_cell.angle_beta   90.00
_cell.angle_gamma   90.00
#
_symmetry.space_group_name_H-M   'P 1'
#
loop_
_entity.id
_entity.type
_entity.pdbx_description
1 polymer ?
#
loop_
_entity_poly.entity_id
_entity_poly.type
_entity_poly.pdbx_seq_one_letter_code
_entity_poly.pdbx_strand_id
1 'polypeptide(L)'
;MPSWLRIILFLSLGLLLGAGLGLYVGWIAWPTEYTEADLSILAPEYRYDYTVMVAANYSLDGDLAAARGRLQTLAGDERDAWLLEVAGQAILQGAAEQDIRNLALLARDLGLQAPALEPYLSGNDG
;
A
#
# COMPACT_ATOMS: atom_id res chain seq x y z
N MET A 1 -31.00 57.88 -16.88
CA MET A 1 -30.21 56.83 -16.18
C MET A 1 -29.56 55.97 -17.25
N PRO A 2 -28.22 55.89 -17.33
CA PRO A 2 -27.54 55.31 -18.49
C PRO A 2 -27.90 53.83 -18.65
N SER A 3 -28.45 53.48 -19.81
CA SER A 3 -28.92 52.13 -20.17
C SER A 3 -27.81 51.07 -20.12
N TRP A 4 -26.55 51.49 -20.22
CA TRP A 4 -25.37 50.64 -20.06
C TRP A 4 -25.29 50.00 -18.66
N LEU A 5 -25.76 50.70 -17.62
CA LEU A 5 -25.75 50.14 -16.26
C LEU A 5 -26.63 48.90 -16.15
N ARG A 6 -27.74 48.86 -16.89
CA ARG A 6 -28.64 47.69 -16.94
C ARG A 6 -27.97 46.51 -17.64
N ILE A 7 -27.25 46.77 -18.73
CA ILE A 7 -26.55 45.72 -19.50
C ILE A 7 -25.45 45.09 -18.64
N ILE A 8 -24.64 45.90 -17.95
CA ILE A 8 -23.62 45.40 -17.02
C ILE A 8 -24.27 44.54 -15.94
N LEU A 9 -25.42 44.97 -15.40
CA LEU A 9 -26.12 44.26 -14.33
C LEU A 9 -26.69 42.91 -14.79
N PHE A 10 -27.24 42.82 -16.01
CA PHE A 10 -27.66 41.54 -16.59
C PHE A 10 -26.48 40.62 -16.92
N LEU A 11 -25.37 41.18 -17.42
CA LEU A 11 -24.16 40.42 -17.73
C LEU A 11 -23.52 39.83 -16.46
N SER A 12 -23.40 40.64 -15.40
CA SER A 12 -22.88 40.16 -14.11
C SER A 12 -23.79 39.12 -13.49
N LEU A 13 -25.11 39.28 -13.63
CA LEU A 13 -26.07 38.31 -13.09
C LEU A 13 -25.95 36.96 -13.80
N GLY A 14 -25.83 36.96 -15.14
CA GLY A 14 -25.61 35.75 -15.93
C GLY A 14 -24.27 35.08 -15.61
N LEU A 15 -23.19 35.86 -15.44
CA LEU A 15 -21.88 35.35 -15.06
C LEU A 15 -21.90 34.70 -13.67
N LEU A 16 -22.53 35.34 -12.69
CA LEU A 16 -22.64 34.81 -11.32
C LEU A 16 -23.50 33.54 -11.29
N LEU A 17 -24.59 33.50 -12.05
CA LEU A 17 -25.43 32.31 -12.18
C LEU A 17 -24.68 31.16 -12.85
N GLY A 18 -23.97 31.43 -13.95
CA GLY A 18 -23.20 30.42 -14.68
C GLY A 18 -22.02 29.89 -13.86
N ALA A 19 -21.26 30.79 -13.21
CA ALA A 19 -20.15 30.41 -12.34
C ALA A 19 -20.64 29.66 -11.10
N GLY A 20 -21.74 30.10 -10.48
CA GLY A 20 -22.35 29.41 -9.34
C GLY A 20 -22.82 28.01 -9.70
N LEU A 21 -23.50 27.84 -10.83
CA LEU A 21 -23.95 26.53 -11.31
C LEU A 21 -22.79 25.64 -11.75
N GLY A 22 -21.80 26.20 -12.46
CA GLY A 22 -20.61 25.45 -12.90
C GLY A 22 -19.75 24.99 -11.72
N LEU A 23 -19.60 25.82 -10.68
CA LEU A 23 -18.90 25.46 -9.46
C LEU A 23 -19.71 24.45 -8.64
N TYR A 24 -21.03 24.62 -8.54
CA TYR A 24 -21.91 23.67 -7.87
C TYR A 24 -21.85 22.28 -8.52
N VAL A 25 -21.95 22.22 -9.86
CA VAL A 25 -21.83 20.96 -10.60
C VAL A 25 -20.41 20.40 -10.51
N GLY A 26 -19.38 21.23 -10.68
CA GLY A 26 -17.98 20.82 -10.59
C GLY A 26 -17.57 20.33 -9.20
N TRP A 27 -18.22 20.82 -8.14
CA TRP A 27 -17.94 20.47 -6.75
C TRP A 27 -18.83 19.32 -6.23
N ILE A 28 -20.07 19.16 -6.72
CA ILE A 28 -20.99 18.09 -6.28
C ILE A 28 -20.90 16.82 -7.14
N ALA A 29 -20.57 16.94 -8.44
CA ALA A 29 -20.50 15.80 -9.37
C ALA A 29 -19.11 15.15 -9.42
N TRP A 30 -18.09 15.82 -8.86
CA TRP A 30 -16.78 15.25 -8.66
C TRP A 30 -16.49 15.19 -7.17
N PRO A 31 -16.91 14.13 -6.46
CA PRO A 31 -16.38 13.89 -5.14
C PRO A 31 -14.88 13.66 -5.32
N THR A 32 -14.05 14.65 -5.00
CA THR A 32 -12.67 14.39 -4.64
C THR A 32 -12.65 13.78 -3.25
N GLU A 33 -13.29 12.64 -3.11
CA GLU A 33 -12.60 11.61 -2.38
C GLU A 33 -11.50 11.20 -3.39
N TYR A 34 -10.28 11.75 -3.30
CA TYR A 34 -9.23 11.02 -2.59
C TYR A 34 -9.84 10.12 -1.53
N THR A 35 -10.51 9.06 -1.99
CA THR A 35 -11.04 8.02 -1.15
C THR A 35 -9.81 7.38 -0.57
N GLU A 36 -9.46 7.89 0.60
CA GLU A 36 -8.88 7.14 1.67
C GLU A 36 -7.59 6.42 1.26
N ALA A 37 -6.48 7.00 1.73
CA ALA A 37 -5.40 6.19 2.26
C ALA A 37 -5.95 5.34 3.42
N ASP A 38 -6.86 4.42 3.10
CA ASP A 38 -7.45 3.49 4.02
C ASP A 38 -6.43 2.38 4.20
N LEU A 39 -5.57 2.57 5.20
CA LEU A 39 -4.69 1.53 5.72
C LEU A 39 -5.48 0.28 6.15
N SER A 40 -6.82 0.36 6.26
CA SER A 40 -7.74 -0.74 6.56
C SER A 40 -8.33 -1.47 5.35
N ILE A 41 -8.36 -0.89 4.14
CA ILE A 41 -8.56 -1.62 2.87
C ILE A 41 -7.21 -1.87 2.19
N LEU A 42 -6.24 -2.35 2.97
CA LEU A 42 -5.01 -2.91 2.42
C LEU A 42 -5.40 -4.16 1.60
N ALA A 43 -5.63 -3.95 0.31
CA ALA A 43 -5.81 -5.00 -0.68
C ALA A 43 -4.70 -6.06 -0.48
N PRO A 44 -4.98 -7.36 -0.66
CA PRO A 44 -4.04 -8.45 -0.36
C PRO A 44 -2.61 -8.18 -0.87
N GLU A 45 -2.50 -7.47 -1.99
CA GLU A 45 -1.25 -7.06 -2.63
C GLU A 45 -0.37 -6.15 -1.75
N TYR A 46 -0.95 -5.23 -0.98
CA TYR A 46 -0.17 -4.34 -0.12
C TYR A 46 0.33 -5.03 1.15
N ARG A 47 -0.40 -6.01 1.67
CA ARG A 47 0.08 -6.84 2.79
C ARG A 47 1.29 -7.66 2.36
N TYR A 48 1.28 -8.12 1.10
CA TYR A 48 2.41 -8.80 0.48
C TYR A 48 3.63 -7.88 0.42
N ASP A 49 3.49 -6.69 -0.18
CA ASP A 49 4.59 -5.72 -0.31
C ASP A 49 5.12 -5.28 1.07
N TYR A 50 4.23 -5.05 2.03
CA TYR A 50 4.63 -4.71 3.40
C TYR A 50 5.42 -5.85 4.07
N THR A 51 5.04 -7.11 3.84
CA THR A 51 5.74 -8.28 4.40
C THR A 51 7.15 -8.42 3.80
N VAL A 52 7.27 -8.21 2.48
CA VAL A 52 8.58 -8.15 1.79
C VAL A 52 9.45 -7.04 2.41
N MET A 53 8.89 -5.86 2.64
CA MET A 53 9.61 -4.74 3.25
C MET A 53 10.04 -5.02 4.70
N VAL A 54 9.18 -5.69 5.49
CA VAL A 54 9.53 -6.11 6.86
C VAL A 54 10.70 -7.09 6.84
N ALA A 55 10.69 -8.06 5.92
CA ALA A 55 11.78 -9.02 5.77
C ALA A 55 13.08 -8.37 5.28
N ALA A 56 13.00 -7.42 4.35
CA ALA A 56 14.15 -6.65 3.88
C ALA A 56 14.74 -5.77 4.99
N ASN A 57 13.90 -5.14 5.82
CA ASN A 57 14.37 -4.38 6.96
C ASN A 57 15.03 -5.30 8.00
N TYR A 58 14.45 -6.48 8.25
CA TYR A 58 15.03 -7.49 9.15
C TYR A 58 16.42 -7.95 8.71
N SER A 59 16.65 -8.15 7.40
CA SER A 59 17.98 -8.56 6.93
C SER A 59 19.04 -7.48 7.09
N LEU A 60 18.65 -6.22 7.25
CA LEU A 60 19.54 -5.08 7.49
C LEU A 60 19.79 -4.82 8.97
N ASP A 61 18.74 -4.85 9.80
CA ASP A 61 18.81 -4.48 11.22
C ASP A 61 19.00 -5.69 12.16
N GLY A 62 18.65 -6.90 11.71
CA GLY A 62 18.68 -8.13 12.51
C GLY A 62 17.65 -8.15 13.65
N ASP A 63 16.71 -7.21 13.72
CA ASP A 63 15.77 -7.10 14.82
C ASP A 63 14.55 -8.01 14.61
N LEU A 64 14.71 -9.26 15.04
CA LEU A 64 13.68 -10.28 14.94
C LEU A 64 12.43 -9.93 15.75
N ALA A 65 12.59 -9.25 16.88
CA ALA A 65 11.47 -8.87 17.75
C ALA A 65 10.61 -7.80 17.07
N ALA A 66 11.24 -6.82 16.44
CA ALA A 66 10.53 -5.79 15.67
C ALA A 66 9.86 -6.37 14.43
N ALA A 67 10.52 -7.27 13.68
CA ALA A 67 9.91 -7.94 12.54
C ALA A 67 8.69 -8.79 12.95
N ARG A 68 8.83 -9.58 14.03
CA ARG A 68 7.74 -10.37 14.62
C ARG A 68 6.59 -9.48 15.09
N GLY A 69 6.88 -8.33 15.69
CA GLY A 69 5.86 -7.38 16.15
C GLY A 69 5.06 -6.79 14.99
N ARG A 70 5.73 -6.32 13.93
CA ARG A 70 5.07 -5.77 12.74
C ARG A 70 4.18 -6.80 12.05
N LEU A 71 4.66 -8.03 11.92
CA LEU A 71 3.86 -9.12 11.39
C LEU A 71 2.68 -9.51 12.31
N GLN A 72 2.78 -9.32 13.64
CA GLN A 72 1.67 -9.56 14.57
C GLN A 72 0.56 -8.55 14.36
N THR A 73 0.94 -7.29 14.18
CA THR A 73 -0.02 -6.23 13.89
C THR A 73 -0.68 -6.43 12.52
N LEU A 74 0.04 -6.96 11.53
CA LEU A 74 -0.47 -7.18 10.18
C LEU A 74 -1.41 -8.38 10.06
N ALA A 75 -0.98 -9.56 10.55
CA ALA A 75 -1.63 -10.85 10.27
C ALA A 75 -2.11 -11.56 11.55
N GLY A 76 -1.93 -10.96 12.73
CA GLY A 76 -2.37 -11.55 13.99
C GLY A 76 -1.76 -12.93 14.23
N ASP A 77 -2.63 -13.88 14.58
CA ASP A 77 -2.26 -15.26 14.88
C ASP A 77 -1.88 -16.07 13.63
N GLU A 78 -2.28 -15.61 12.44
CA GLU A 78 -1.96 -16.26 11.16
C GLU A 78 -0.62 -15.81 10.57
N ARG A 79 0.14 -14.96 11.27
CA ARG A 79 1.44 -14.44 10.82
C ARG A 79 2.33 -15.47 10.15
N ASP A 80 2.48 -16.62 10.78
CA ASP A 80 3.45 -17.62 10.34
C ASP A 80 3.00 -18.23 9.01
N ALA A 81 1.70 -18.53 8.89
CA ALA A 81 1.10 -19.00 7.64
C ALA A 81 1.17 -17.92 6.56
N TRP A 82 0.87 -16.67 6.90
CA TRP A 82 0.95 -15.52 6.01
C TRP A 82 2.36 -15.30 5.46
N LEU A 83 3.39 -15.35 6.32
CA LEU A 83 4.79 -15.20 5.90
C LEU A 83 5.19 -16.30 4.91
N LEU A 84 4.78 -17.54 5.16
CA LEU A 84 5.04 -18.66 4.26
C LEU A 84 4.29 -18.52 2.92
N GLU A 85 3.05 -18.02 2.96
CA GLU A 85 2.28 -17.73 1.76
C GLU A 85 2.96 -16.65 0.90
N VAL A 86 3.37 -15.53 1.51
CA VAL A 86 4.11 -14.46 0.83
C VAL A 86 5.40 -14.98 0.23
N ALA A 87 6.17 -15.79 0.97
CA ALA A 87 7.41 -16.38 0.46
C ALA A 87 7.16 -17.34 -0.72
N GLY A 88 6.10 -18.14 -0.67
CA GLY A 88 5.69 -19.00 -1.78
C GLY A 88 5.23 -18.21 -3.01
N GLN A 89 4.42 -17.16 -2.81
CA GLN A 89 4.00 -16.26 -3.88
C GLN A 89 5.18 -15.54 -4.53
N ALA A 90 6.17 -15.10 -3.75
CA ALA A 90 7.38 -14.45 -4.27
C ALA A 90 8.16 -15.36 -5.22
N ILE A 91 8.25 -16.66 -4.92
CA ILE A 91 8.86 -17.65 -5.81
C ILE A 91 8.03 -17.80 -7.09
N LEU A 92 6.71 -17.96 -6.96
CA LEU A 92 5.82 -18.18 -8.11
C LEU A 92 5.77 -17.00 -9.08
N GLN A 93 5.89 -15.78 -8.54
CA GLN A 93 5.90 -14.54 -9.33
C GLN A 93 7.28 -14.23 -9.93
N GLY A 94 8.33 -14.97 -9.56
CA GLY A 94 9.69 -14.68 -9.98
C GLY A 94 10.21 -13.35 -9.42
N ALA A 95 9.87 -13.05 -8.16
CA ALA A 95 10.37 -11.87 -7.45
C ALA A 95 11.92 -11.87 -7.37
N ALA A 96 12.49 -10.72 -7.01
CA ALA A 96 13.94 -10.61 -6.88
C ALA A 96 14.47 -11.65 -5.88
N GLU A 97 15.55 -12.34 -6.25
CA GLU A 97 16.11 -13.41 -5.41
C GLU A 97 16.47 -12.92 -4.01
N GLN A 98 16.91 -11.65 -3.90
CA GLN A 98 17.20 -11.02 -2.61
C GLN A 98 15.96 -10.92 -1.71
N ASP A 99 14.79 -10.63 -2.25
CA ASP A 99 13.55 -10.53 -1.48
C ASP A 99 13.12 -11.92 -0.98
N ILE A 100 13.23 -12.93 -1.86
CA ILE A 100 12.96 -14.33 -1.49
C ILE A 100 13.92 -14.78 -0.38
N ARG A 101 15.21 -14.41 -0.47
CA ARG A 101 16.20 -14.68 0.58
C ARG A 101 15.86 -14.00 1.89
N ASN A 102 15.49 -12.72 1.87
CA ASN A 102 15.11 -11.97 3.06
C ASN A 102 13.90 -12.62 3.76
N LEU A 103 12.88 -13.02 2.99
CA LEU A 103 11.72 -13.75 3.50
C LEU A 103 12.10 -15.10 4.08
N ALA A 104 12.99 -15.83 3.41
CA ALA A 104 13.51 -17.11 3.88
C ALA A 104 14.29 -16.98 5.20
N LEU A 105 15.14 -15.96 5.33
CA LEU A 105 15.89 -15.68 6.55
C LEU A 105 14.95 -15.38 7.72
N LEU A 106 13.96 -14.50 7.49
CA LEU A 106 12.96 -14.18 8.51
C LEU A 106 12.16 -15.42 8.93
N ALA A 107 11.73 -16.25 7.98
CA ALA A 107 10.99 -17.49 8.27
C ALA A 107 11.85 -18.47 9.08
N ARG A 108 13.12 -18.67 8.70
CA ARG A 108 14.07 -19.53 9.41
C ARG A 108 14.29 -19.06 10.85
N ASP A 109 14.52 -17.77 11.04
CA ASP A 109 14.87 -17.21 12.34
C ASP A 109 13.65 -17.10 13.28
N LEU A 110 12.44 -17.09 12.72
CA LEU A 110 11.19 -17.33 13.44
C LEU A 110 10.94 -18.81 13.79
N GLY A 111 11.78 -19.73 13.30
CA GLY A 111 11.65 -21.18 13.52
C GLY A 111 10.65 -21.87 12.60
N LEU A 112 10.25 -21.23 11.50
CA LEU A 112 9.33 -21.80 10.52
C LEU A 112 10.08 -22.77 9.59
N GLN A 113 9.49 -23.94 9.41
CA GLN A 113 10.03 -24.96 8.52
C GLN A 113 9.45 -24.76 7.13
N ALA A 114 10.28 -24.33 6.18
CA ALA A 114 9.88 -24.03 4.82
C ALA A 114 10.83 -24.71 3.82
N PRO A 115 10.57 -25.99 3.44
CA PRO A 115 11.45 -26.73 2.54
C PRO A 115 11.66 -26.05 1.18
N ALA A 116 10.64 -25.32 0.70
CA ALA A 116 10.72 -24.55 -0.55
C ALA A 116 11.71 -23.37 -0.48
N LEU A 117 12.09 -22.91 0.71
CA LEU A 117 12.98 -21.77 0.93
C LEU A 117 14.44 -22.17 1.19
N GLU A 118 14.71 -23.45 1.46
CA GLU A 118 16.06 -23.99 1.73
C GLU A 118 17.11 -23.66 0.65
N PRO A 119 16.79 -23.70 -0.67
CA PRO A 119 17.75 -23.33 -1.72
C PRO A 119 18.20 -21.87 -1.65
N TYR A 120 17.36 -20.99 -1.12
CA TYR A 120 17.63 -19.55 -1.03
C TYR A 120 18.46 -19.21 0.22
N LEU A 121 18.43 -20.05 1.25
CA LEU A 121 19.24 -19.90 2.46
C LEU A 121 20.68 -20.37 2.29
N SER A 122 20.91 -21.30 1.37
CA SER A 122 22.22 -21.92 1.10
C SER A 122 23.11 -21.11 0.14
N GLY A 123 22.58 -20.04 -0.46
CA GLY A 123 23.36 -19.12 -1.31
C GLY A 123 24.24 -18.11 -0.55
N ASN A 124 24.34 -18.21 0.79
CA ASN A 124 25.05 -17.26 1.67
C ASN A 124 26.53 -17.66 1.95
N ASP A 125 27.08 -18.60 1.19
CA ASP A 125 28.44 -19.12 1.35
C ASP A 125 29.45 -18.45 0.39
N GLY A 126 29.48 -17.12 0.36
CA GLY A 126 30.36 -16.31 -0.50
C GLY A 126 31.15 -15.25 0.25
#